data_AF-A0A2N9LMG3-F1
#
_entry.id   AF-A0A2N9LMG3-F1
#
_cell.length_a   1.000
_cell.length_b   1.000
_cell.length_c   1.000
_cell.angle_alpha   90.00
_cell.angle_beta   90.00
_cell.angle_gamma   90.00
#
_symmetry.space_group_name_H-M   'P 1'
#
loop_
_entity.id
_entity.type
_entity.pdbx_description
1 polymer ?
#
loop_
_entity_poly.entity_id
_entity_poly.type
_entity_poly.pdbx_seq_one_letter_code
_entity_poly.pdbx_strand_id
1 'polypeptide(L)'
;MARIEWAFVEAFDSADRDPLTLDQITTLDGNSRLGLQPHLRLVALEYPADDLVLSLHQREKRQTSEAGVDRDDGDDAPVSLPPLRRRPTWLAAHRVDLSVYYRRLEREEFQMLAAIRDGAQLAAAIEAGFAGSGIGQSRRAAHVREWFANWAELGWICAPDLESLL
;
A
#
# COMPACT_ATOMS: atom_id res chain seq x y z
N MET A 1 0.73 -7.51 13.86
CA MET A 1 -0.03 -6.47 14.56
C MET A 1 0.80 -5.21 14.75
N ALA A 2 1.79 -5.15 15.65
CA ALA A 2 2.55 -3.92 15.92
C ALA A 2 3.11 -3.18 14.68
N ARG A 3 3.63 -3.91 13.67
CA ARG A 3 4.11 -3.31 12.41
C ARG A 3 3.01 -2.64 11.59
N ILE A 4 1.77 -3.14 11.66
CA ILE A 4 0.61 -2.61 10.93
C ILE A 4 0.12 -1.34 11.62
N GLU A 5 -0.02 -1.38 12.95
CA GLU A 5 -0.39 -0.22 13.79
C GLU A 5 0.61 0.94 13.61
N TRP A 6 1.90 0.63 13.67
CA TRP A 6 2.94 1.63 13.47
C TRP A 6 2.89 2.25 12.08
N ALA A 7 2.65 1.44 11.04
CA ALA A 7 2.48 1.95 9.68
C ALA A 7 1.26 2.86 9.53
N PHE A 8 0.23 2.70 10.38
CA PHE A 8 -0.94 3.58 10.39
C PHE A 8 -0.57 4.97 10.90
N VAL A 9 0.11 5.02 12.05
CA VAL A 9 0.60 6.27 12.65
C VAL A 9 1.53 6.98 11.69
N GLU A 10 2.51 6.26 11.13
CA GLU A 10 3.43 6.85 10.15
C GLU A 10 2.71 7.35 8.89
N ALA A 11 1.75 6.60 8.35
CA ALA A 11 0.97 7.04 7.20
C ALA A 11 0.13 8.29 7.53
N PHE A 12 -0.40 8.39 8.75
CA PHE A 12 -1.19 9.54 9.17
C PHE A 12 -0.33 10.80 9.37
N ASP A 13 0.83 10.68 10.03
CA ASP A 13 1.67 11.84 10.40
C ASP A 13 2.61 12.31 9.27
N SER A 14 2.78 11.51 8.23
CA SER A 14 3.70 11.86 7.13
C SER A 14 3.20 13.05 6.30
N ALA A 15 4.16 13.77 5.73
CA ALA A 15 3.89 14.86 4.79
C ALA A 15 3.26 14.37 3.48
N ASP A 16 2.62 15.28 2.75
CA ASP A 16 2.21 15.08 1.36
C ASP A 16 3.29 15.61 0.42
N ARG A 17 3.39 14.99 -0.76
CA ARG A 17 4.11 15.53 -1.91
C ARG A 17 3.15 15.69 -3.08
N ASP A 18 3.49 16.57 -4.01
CA ASP A 18 2.72 16.70 -5.24
C ASP A 18 2.84 15.40 -6.05
N PRO A 19 1.72 14.71 -6.35
CA PRO A 19 1.72 13.57 -7.25
C PRO A 19 2.18 13.98 -8.65
N LEU A 20 2.74 13.04 -9.40
CA LEU A 20 3.07 13.29 -10.81
C LEU A 20 1.80 13.61 -11.61
N THR A 21 1.88 14.66 -12.43
CA THR A 21 0.82 14.98 -13.39
C THR A 21 0.83 13.98 -14.55
N LEU A 22 -0.28 13.90 -15.28
CA LEU A 22 -0.37 13.02 -16.45
C LEU A 22 0.71 13.35 -17.49
N ASP A 23 0.97 14.65 -17.72
CA ASP A 23 2.03 15.09 -18.64
C ASP A 23 3.40 14.59 -18.19
N GLN A 24 3.73 14.68 -16.89
CA GLN A 24 4.98 14.15 -16.37
C GLN A 24 5.08 12.63 -16.54
N ILE A 25 3.98 11.91 -16.30
CA ILE A 25 3.92 10.45 -16.48
C ILE A 25 4.20 10.05 -17.93
N THR A 26 3.72 10.81 -18.92
CA THR A 26 3.98 10.50 -20.34
C THR A 26 5.44 10.64 -20.75
N THR A 27 6.25 11.36 -19.97
CA THR A 27 7.69 11.55 -20.24
C THR A 27 8.57 10.47 -19.63
N LEU A 28 8.01 9.58 -18.80
CA LEU A 28 8.76 8.55 -18.09
C LEU A 28 9.31 7.48 -19.04
N ASP A 29 10.53 7.07 -18.76
CA ASP A 29 11.21 5.97 -19.43
C ASP A 29 11.85 5.00 -18.43
N GLY A 30 12.51 3.95 -18.92
CA GLY A 30 13.16 2.95 -18.07
C GLY A 30 14.29 3.50 -17.18
N ASN A 31 14.87 4.65 -17.54
CA ASN A 31 15.97 5.27 -16.78
C ASN A 31 15.48 6.26 -15.73
N SER A 32 14.21 6.66 -15.82
CA SER A 32 13.57 7.59 -14.91
C SER A 32 13.55 7.04 -13.49
N ARG A 33 13.69 7.94 -12.51
CA ARG A 33 13.52 7.64 -11.08
C ARG A 33 12.23 8.27 -10.61
N LEU A 34 11.49 7.54 -9.79
CA LEU A 34 10.23 7.97 -9.22
C LEU A 34 10.36 8.04 -7.70
N GLY A 35 9.59 8.91 -7.07
CA GLY A 35 9.35 8.89 -5.65
C GLY A 35 8.00 8.25 -5.34
N LEU A 36 7.82 7.86 -4.08
CA LEU A 36 6.52 7.51 -3.53
C LEU A 36 6.09 8.53 -2.48
N GLN A 37 4.78 8.67 -2.28
CA GLN A 37 4.24 9.50 -1.21
C GLN A 37 4.83 9.11 0.15
N PRO A 38 5.24 10.08 1.00
CA PRO A 38 5.77 9.78 2.34
C PRO A 38 4.76 9.05 3.24
N HIS A 39 3.46 9.29 3.02
CA HIS A 39 2.38 8.61 3.71
C HIS A 39 2.07 7.20 3.17
N LEU A 40 2.79 6.70 2.16
CA LEU A 40 2.66 5.33 1.67
C LEU A 40 3.65 4.41 2.40
N ARG A 41 3.14 3.53 3.25
CA ARG A 41 3.93 2.57 4.03
C ARG A 41 3.74 1.16 3.50
N LEU A 42 4.84 0.56 3.05
CA LEU A 42 4.87 -0.82 2.57
C LEU A 42 5.19 -1.77 3.74
N VAL A 43 4.26 -2.66 4.06
CA VAL A 43 4.39 -3.62 5.17
C VAL A 43 4.39 -5.06 4.64
N ALA A 44 5.49 -5.78 4.88
CA ALA A 44 5.59 -7.21 4.64
C ALA A 44 5.35 -7.98 5.94
N LEU A 45 4.43 -8.94 5.91
CA LEU A 45 4.05 -9.78 7.04
C LEU A 45 4.27 -11.25 6.72
N GLU A 46 4.64 -12.05 7.72
CA GLU A 46 4.76 -13.51 7.59
C GLU A 46 3.43 -14.25 7.82
N TYR A 47 2.44 -13.55 8.36
CA TYR A 47 1.12 -14.05 8.70
C TYR A 47 0.08 -13.05 8.18
N PRO A 48 -1.13 -13.50 7.82
CA PRO A 48 -2.21 -12.63 7.34
C PRO A 48 -2.87 -11.91 8.52
N ALA A 49 -2.08 -11.14 9.27
CA ALA A 49 -2.53 -10.38 10.43
C ALA A 49 -3.40 -9.17 10.04
N ASP A 50 -3.46 -8.84 8.75
CA ASP A 50 -4.37 -7.85 8.20
C ASP A 50 -5.83 -8.28 8.24
N ASP A 51 -6.14 -9.58 8.18
CA ASP A 51 -7.51 -10.08 8.39
C ASP A 51 -8.04 -9.63 9.77
N LEU A 52 -7.15 -9.52 10.77
CA LEU A 52 -7.48 -9.05 12.12
C LEU A 52 -7.70 -7.53 12.15
N VAL A 53 -6.83 -6.75 11.51
CA VAL A 53 -6.97 -5.28 11.48
C VAL A 53 -8.19 -4.85 10.67
N LEU A 54 -8.43 -5.49 9.51
CA LEU A 54 -9.60 -5.22 8.68
C LEU A 54 -10.90 -5.53 9.42
N SER A 55 -10.95 -6.64 10.16
CA SER A 55 -12.15 -7.00 10.95
C SER A 55 -12.40 -6.05 12.13
N LEU A 56 -11.34 -5.51 12.74
CA LEU A 56 -11.46 -4.50 13.81
C LEU A 56 -11.95 -3.15 13.26
N HIS A 57 -11.34 -2.61 12.20
CA HIS A 57 -11.78 -1.33 11.60
C HIS A 57 -13.21 -1.39 11.03
N GLN A 58 -13.65 -2.55 10.54
CA GLN A 58 -15.02 -2.73 10.06
C GLN A 58 -16.06 -2.68 11.20
N ARG A 59 -15.68 -3.06 12.43
CA ARG A 59 -16.51 -2.88 13.63
C ARG A 59 -16.54 -1.41 14.07
N GLU A 60 -15.40 -0.72 14.08
CA GLU A 60 -15.35 0.70 14.47
C GLU A 60 -16.18 1.60 13.55
N LYS A 61 -16.12 1.40 12.22
CA LYS A 61 -16.97 2.13 11.25
C LYS A 61 -18.47 1.91 11.47
N ARG A 62 -18.88 0.73 11.93
CA ARG A 62 -20.28 0.46 12.29
C ARG A 62 -20.70 1.21 13.55
N GLN A 63 -19.77 1.45 14.47
CA GLN A 63 -20.03 2.14 15.74
C GLN A 63 -19.96 3.68 15.63
N THR A 64 -19.37 4.23 14.57
CA THR A 64 -19.19 5.69 14.38
C THR A 64 -20.21 6.35 13.45
N SER A 65 -21.27 5.66 13.04
CA SER A 65 -22.35 6.30 12.26
C SER A 65 -23.09 7.32 13.14
N GLU A 66 -22.94 8.61 12.81
CA GLU A 66 -23.58 9.76 13.46
C GLU A 66 -25.10 9.78 13.17
N ALA A 67 -25.85 8.87 13.77
CA ALA A 67 -27.29 8.98 13.97
C ALA A 67 -27.63 8.12 15.19
N GLY A 68 -28.19 8.75 16.23
CA GLY A 68 -28.35 8.12 17.54
C GLY A 68 -29.17 6.83 17.54
N VAL A 69 -28.90 6.02 18.57
CA VAL A 69 -29.63 4.82 19.05
C VAL A 69 -29.43 3.61 18.11
N ASP A 70 -28.74 2.52 18.46
CA ASP A 70 -28.79 1.71 19.67
C ASP A 70 -27.38 1.32 20.17
N ARG A 71 -27.19 1.36 21.49
CA ARG A 71 -26.17 0.50 22.13
C ARG A 71 -26.73 -0.92 22.14
N ASP A 72 -26.36 -1.71 21.14
CA ASP A 72 -26.48 -3.16 21.27
C ASP A 72 -25.37 -3.63 22.23
N ASP A 73 -25.67 -3.60 23.53
CA ASP A 73 -24.89 -4.24 24.61
C ASP A 73 -24.99 -5.78 24.50
N GLY A 74 -24.80 -6.33 23.29
CA GLY A 74 -25.32 -7.64 22.90
C GLY A 74 -24.34 -8.61 22.25
N ASP A 75 -23.08 -8.24 21.97
CA ASP A 75 -22.13 -9.20 21.37
C ASP A 75 -20.72 -9.07 21.96
N ASP A 76 -20.63 -9.45 23.24
CA ASP A 76 -19.39 -9.75 23.96
C ASP A 76 -18.89 -11.17 23.63
N ALA A 77 -19.31 -11.73 22.48
CA ALA A 77 -18.78 -12.99 22.00
C ALA A 77 -17.31 -12.78 21.61
N PRO A 78 -16.37 -13.58 22.16
CA PRO A 78 -14.97 -13.48 21.80
C PRO A 78 -14.85 -13.66 20.28
N VAL A 79 -14.26 -12.68 19.60
CA VAL A 79 -14.01 -12.77 18.16
C VAL A 79 -13.19 -14.04 17.92
N SER A 80 -13.79 -15.02 17.26
CA SER A 80 -13.10 -16.23 16.86
C SER A 80 -12.08 -15.85 15.79
N LEU A 81 -10.83 -15.67 16.21
CA LEU A 81 -9.76 -15.34 15.30
C LEU A 81 -9.47 -16.59 14.46
N PRO A 82 -9.51 -16.50 13.12
CA PRO A 82 -9.11 -17.63 12.29
C PRO A 82 -7.66 -18.03 12.64
N PRO A 83 -7.33 -19.33 12.60
CA PRO A 83 -5.98 -19.79 12.93
C PRO A 83 -4.96 -19.14 11.99
N LEU A 84 -4.04 -18.35 12.56
CA LEU A 84 -2.97 -17.68 11.83
C LEU A 84 -1.95 -18.70 11.32
N ARG A 85 -2.13 -19.15 10.08
CA ARG A 85 -1.11 -19.93 9.37
C ARG A 85 -0.08 -18.99 8.75
N ARG A 86 1.18 -19.42 8.72
CA ARG A 86 2.25 -18.69 8.02
C ARG A 86 1.87 -18.55 6.55
N ARG A 87 1.68 -17.31 6.12
CA ARG A 87 1.37 -16.93 4.75
C ARG A 87 1.90 -15.51 4.53
N PRO A 88 2.97 -15.34 3.75
CA PRO A 88 3.47 -14.03 3.39
C PRO A 88 2.33 -13.16 2.85
N THR A 89 2.22 -11.95 3.40
CA THR A 89 1.18 -10.99 3.04
C THR A 89 1.84 -9.62 2.88
N TRP A 90 1.48 -8.92 1.82
CA TRP A 90 2.05 -7.63 1.44
C TRP A 90 0.95 -6.57 1.45
N LEU A 91 1.22 -5.46 2.13
CA LEU A 91 0.24 -4.39 2.32
C LEU A 91 0.85 -3.04 2.01
N ALA A 92 0.00 -2.14 1.54
CA ALA A 92 0.21 -0.70 1.60
C ALA A 92 -0.73 -0.10 2.64
N ALA A 93 -0.20 0.63 3.61
CA ALA A 93 -0.94 1.60 4.39
C ALA A 93 -0.78 2.97 3.72
N HIS A 94 -1.87 3.68 3.44
CA HIS A 94 -1.80 4.97 2.77
C HIS A 94 -2.90 5.92 3.24
N ARG A 95 -2.65 7.22 3.20
CA ARG A 95 -3.61 8.26 3.53
C ARG A 95 -4.36 8.74 2.28
N VAL A 96 -5.65 8.99 2.43
CA VAL A 96 -6.52 9.72 1.48
C VAL A 96 -7.46 10.57 2.33
N ASP A 97 -7.54 11.88 2.06
CA ASP A 97 -8.41 12.82 2.78
C ASP A 97 -8.34 12.67 4.32
N LEU A 98 -7.13 12.65 4.87
CA LEU A 98 -6.84 12.48 6.30
C LEU A 98 -7.31 11.14 6.91
N SER A 99 -7.75 10.19 6.09
CA SER A 99 -8.10 8.85 6.52
C SER A 99 -7.04 7.86 6.04
N VAL A 100 -6.59 6.95 6.89
CA VAL A 100 -5.61 5.92 6.52
C VAL A 100 -6.33 4.61 6.16
N TYR A 101 -5.93 4.04 5.04
CA TYR A 101 -6.47 2.82 4.45
C TYR A 101 -5.39 1.77 4.29
N TYR A 102 -5.81 0.51 4.26
CA TYR A 102 -4.96 -0.61 3.87
C TYR A 102 -5.39 -1.21 2.55
N ARG A 103 -4.43 -1.54 1.72
CA ARG A 103 -4.63 -2.30 0.48
C ARG A 103 -3.70 -3.50 0.48
N ARG A 104 -4.26 -4.68 0.21
CA ARG A 104 -3.47 -5.89 -0.12
C ARG A 104 -2.79 -5.68 -1.46
N LEU A 105 -1.51 -6.00 -1.52
CA LEU A 105 -0.70 -5.97 -2.72
C LEU A 105 -0.32 -7.38 -3.14
N GLU A 106 -0.15 -7.57 -4.45
CA GLU A 106 0.59 -8.73 -4.95
C GLU A 106 2.07 -8.62 -4.54
N ARG A 107 2.79 -9.75 -4.50
CA ARG A 107 4.20 -9.75 -4.13
C ARG A 107 5.00 -8.89 -5.10
N GLU A 108 4.70 -9.02 -6.39
CA GLU A 108 5.36 -8.34 -7.48
C GLU A 108 5.12 -6.82 -7.43
N GLU A 109 3.87 -6.41 -7.15
CA GLU A 109 3.49 -5.00 -6.93
C GLU A 109 4.27 -4.42 -5.74
N PHE A 110 4.33 -5.15 -4.62
CA PHE A 110 5.07 -4.75 -3.42
C PHE A 110 6.57 -4.61 -3.68
N GLN A 111 7.18 -5.59 -4.35
CA GLN A 111 8.61 -5.59 -4.65
C GLN A 111 9.00 -4.42 -5.57
N MET A 112 8.14 -4.09 -6.54
CA MET A 112 8.34 -2.94 -7.41
C MET A 112 8.25 -1.61 -6.65
N LEU A 113 7.20 -1.42 -5.83
CA LEU A 113 7.07 -0.24 -4.99
C LEU A 113 8.24 -0.10 -4.01
N ALA A 114 8.71 -1.21 -3.43
CA ALA A 114 9.88 -1.19 -2.55
C ALA A 114 11.14 -0.73 -3.29
N ALA A 115 11.38 -1.24 -4.50
CA ALA A 115 12.51 -0.83 -5.33
C ALA A 115 12.42 0.66 -5.74
N ILE A 116 11.22 1.16 -6.07
CA ILE A 116 11.00 2.58 -6.36
C ILE A 116 11.32 3.43 -5.12
N ARG A 117 10.83 3.03 -3.94
CA ARG A 117 11.11 3.73 -2.67
C ARG A 117 12.61 3.81 -2.37
N ASP A 118 13.35 2.74 -2.69
CA ASP A 118 14.80 2.67 -2.51
C ASP A 118 15.55 3.45 -3.63
N GLY A 119 14.81 4.17 -4.48
CA GLY A 119 15.34 5.09 -5.48
C GLY A 119 15.75 4.41 -6.79
N ALA A 120 15.44 3.13 -7.01
CA ALA A 120 15.83 2.43 -8.23
C ALA A 120 15.27 3.09 -9.51
N GLN A 121 15.97 2.91 -10.63
CA GLN A 121 15.43 3.28 -11.93
C GLN A 121 14.20 2.43 -12.26
N LEU A 122 13.25 2.99 -13.01
CA LEU A 122 11.98 2.34 -13.31
C LEU A 122 12.15 0.94 -13.93
N ALA A 123 13.08 0.78 -14.88
CA ALA A 123 13.37 -0.53 -15.47
C ALA A 123 13.87 -1.54 -14.42
N ALA A 124 14.77 -1.11 -13.54
CA ALA A 124 15.29 -1.96 -12.46
C ALA A 124 14.20 -2.32 -11.43
N ALA A 125 13.30 -1.38 -11.11
CA ALA A 125 12.16 -1.64 -10.23
C ALA A 125 11.18 -2.64 -10.83
N ILE A 126 10.89 -2.55 -12.14
CA ILE A 126 10.05 -3.52 -12.85
C ILE A 126 10.68 -4.91 -12.80
N GLU A 127 11.98 -5.03 -13.08
CA GLU A 127 12.71 -6.29 -12.98
C GLU A 127 12.70 -6.86 -11.57
N ALA A 128 12.91 -6.01 -10.54
CA ALA A 128 12.83 -6.41 -9.14
C ALA A 128 11.44 -6.92 -8.76
N GLY A 129 10.38 -6.29 -9.26
CA GLY A 129 9.00 -6.72 -9.09
C GLY A 129 8.76 -8.15 -9.56
N PHE A 130 9.31 -8.53 -10.72
CA PHE A 130 9.12 -9.87 -11.28
C PHE A 130 10.24 -10.88 -10.95
N ALA A 131 11.19 -10.51 -10.09
CA ALA A 131 12.27 -11.41 -9.68
C ALA A 131 11.70 -12.65 -8.97
N GLY A 132 11.95 -13.83 -9.56
CA GLY A 132 11.39 -15.11 -9.08
C GLY A 132 9.87 -15.20 -9.16
N SER A 133 9.20 -14.36 -9.97
CA SER A 133 7.76 -14.43 -10.19
C SER A 133 7.39 -15.55 -11.16
N GLY A 134 6.25 -16.19 -10.93
CA GLY A 134 5.63 -17.15 -11.86
C GLY A 134 4.87 -16.48 -13.02
N ILE A 135 4.77 -15.14 -13.04
CA ILE A 135 4.07 -14.40 -14.10
C ILE A 135 4.92 -14.43 -15.38
N GLY A 136 4.36 -15.04 -16.43
CA GLY A 136 5.00 -15.14 -17.74
C GLY A 136 5.19 -13.78 -18.40
N GLN A 137 6.29 -13.63 -19.17
CA GLN A 137 6.75 -12.36 -19.75
C GLN A 137 5.65 -11.60 -20.52
N SER A 138 4.80 -12.32 -21.26
CA SER A 138 3.71 -11.74 -22.05
C SER A 138 2.64 -11.03 -21.21
N ARG A 139 2.48 -11.40 -19.93
CA ARG A 139 1.49 -10.80 -19.02
C ARG A 139 2.06 -9.69 -18.15
N ARG A 140 3.39 -9.63 -17.97
CA ARG A 140 4.04 -8.65 -17.07
C ARG A 140 3.67 -7.20 -17.41
N ALA A 141 3.69 -6.85 -18.70
CA ALA A 141 3.34 -5.50 -19.14
C ALA A 141 1.90 -5.09 -18.80
N ALA A 142 0.96 -6.06 -18.80
CA ALA A 142 -0.43 -5.79 -18.43
C ALA A 142 -0.55 -5.47 -16.92
N HIS A 143 0.09 -6.29 -16.06
CA HIS A 143 0.14 -6.05 -14.61
C HIS A 143 0.80 -4.71 -14.27
N VAL A 144 1.95 -4.40 -14.88
CA VAL A 144 2.63 -3.12 -14.67
C VAL A 144 1.70 -1.94 -14.99
N ARG A 145 1.03 -1.98 -16.14
CA ARG A 145 0.09 -0.91 -16.53
C ARG A 145 -1.07 -0.75 -15.56
N GLU A 146 -1.65 -1.85 -15.10
CA GLU A 146 -2.74 -1.84 -14.13
C GLU A 146 -2.29 -1.25 -12.79
N TRP A 147 -1.13 -1.67 -12.27
CA TRP A 147 -0.59 -1.13 -11.03
C TRP A 147 -0.28 0.35 -11.14
N PHE A 148 0.39 0.79 -12.22
CA PHE A 148 0.67 2.22 -12.43
C PHE A 148 -0.60 3.08 -12.53
N ALA A 149 -1.66 2.56 -13.18
CA ALA A 149 -2.94 3.26 -13.24
C ALA A 149 -3.54 3.42 -11.83
N ASN A 150 -3.56 2.34 -11.03
CA ASN A 150 -4.06 2.38 -9.65
C ASN A 150 -3.23 3.32 -8.77
N TRP A 151 -1.89 3.30 -8.89
CA TRP A 151 -1.02 4.17 -8.11
C TRP A 151 -1.19 5.64 -8.47
N ALA A 152 -1.40 5.94 -9.76
CA ALA A 152 -1.67 7.30 -10.22
C ALA A 152 -3.04 7.79 -9.71
N GLU A 153 -4.07 6.96 -9.77
CA GLU A 153 -5.40 7.28 -9.23
C GLU A 153 -5.36 7.54 -7.72
N LEU A 154 -4.57 6.76 -6.98
CA LEU A 154 -4.35 6.94 -5.54
C LEU A 154 -3.36 8.06 -5.20
N GLY A 155 -2.76 8.73 -6.20
CA GLY A 155 -1.77 9.79 -6.00
C GLY A 155 -0.47 9.33 -5.35
N TRP A 156 -0.12 8.05 -5.45
CA TRP A 156 1.02 7.44 -4.75
C TRP A 156 2.39 7.80 -5.35
N ILE A 157 2.44 8.12 -6.64
CA ILE A 157 3.69 8.37 -7.36
C ILE A 157 3.97 9.88 -7.35
N CYS A 158 5.16 10.27 -6.90
CA CYS A 158 5.61 11.66 -6.91
C CYS A 158 6.97 11.78 -7.61
N ALA A 159 7.46 13.01 -7.77
CA ALA A 159 8.83 13.24 -8.19
C ALA A 159 9.81 12.60 -7.18
N PRO A 160 10.99 12.14 -7.62
CA PRO A 160 12.00 11.62 -6.71
C PRO A 160 12.44 12.72 -5.74
N ASP A 161 12.71 12.32 -4.49
CA ASP A 161 13.28 13.24 -3.52
C ASP A 161 14.73 13.55 -3.87
N LEU A 162 15.04 14.82 -4.14
CA LEU A 162 16.41 15.21 -4.46
C LEU A 162 17.33 15.09 -3.24
N GLU A 163 16.79 15.18 -2.02
CA GLU A 163 17.58 15.02 -0.78
C GLU A 163 17.91 13.55 -0.49
N SER A 164 17.13 12.59 -1.00
CA SER A 164 17.41 11.15 -0.82
C SER A 164 18.37 10.56 -1.86
N LEU A 165 18.85 11.38 -2.80
CA LEU A 165 19.77 10.99 -3.88
C LEU A 165 21.23 11.42 -3.62
N LEU A 166 21.49 12.11 -2.50
CA LEU A 166 22.81 12.54 -2.01
C LEU A 166 23.33 11.59 -0.92
#